data_AF-A0AAD5QXK5-F1
#
_entry.id   AF-A0AAD5QXK5-F1
#
_cell.length_a   1.000
_cell.length_b   1.000
_cell.length_c   1.000
_cell.angle_alpha   90.00
_cell.angle_beta   90.00
_cell.angle_gamma   90.00
#
_symmetry.space_group_name_H-M   'P 1'
#
loop_
_entity.id
_entity.type
_entity.pdbx_description
1 polymer ?
#
loop_
_entity_poly.entity_id
_entity_poly.type
_entity_poly.pdbx_seq_one_letter_code
_entity_poly.pdbx_strand_id
1 'polypeptide(L)' 'MLSEYIEQENQQTYNPAGFHIINPMQRGLRTVEIWILSEVPSDLSTTTQTRAEAQGGCNVYSEPISR' A
#
# COMPACT_ATOMS: atom_id res chain seq x y z
N MET A 1 -11.28 0.16 -11.60
CA MET A 1 -11.40 1.02 -10.38
C MET A 1 -11.61 0.15 -9.14
N LEU A 2 -11.22 0.59 -7.92
CA LEU A 2 -11.37 -0.20 -6.68
C LEU A 2 -12.81 -0.69 -6.44
N SER A 3 -13.82 0.14 -6.76
CA SER A 3 -15.23 -0.23 -6.60
C SER A 3 -15.65 -1.41 -7.47
N GLU A 4 -15.19 -1.46 -8.73
CA GLU A 4 -15.49 -2.56 -9.65
C GLU A 4 -14.86 -3.88 -9.17
N TYR A 5 -13.62 -3.79 -8.65
CA TYR A 5 -12.95 -4.95 -8.06
C TYR A 5 -13.71 -5.50 -6.85
N ILE A 6 -14.13 -4.62 -5.93
CA ILE A 6 -14.91 -5.02 -4.75
C ILE A 6 -16.24 -5.66 -5.17
N GLU A 7 -16.90 -5.11 -6.18
CA GLU A 7 -18.17 -5.67 -6.68
C GLU A 7 -17.99 -7.05 -7.32
N GLN A 8 -16.94 -7.23 -8.10
CA GLN A 8 -16.59 -8.53 -8.69
C GLN A 8 -16.26 -9.57 -7.60
N GLU A 9 -15.41 -9.22 -6.64
CA GLU A 9 -15.05 -10.11 -5.53
C GLU A 9 -16.24 -10.45 -4.63
N ASN A 10 -17.15 -9.50 -4.42
CA ASN A 10 -18.40 -9.78 -3.72
C ASN A 10 -19.22 -10.84 -4.44
N GLN A 11 -19.36 -10.75 -5.76
CA GLN A 11 -20.13 -11.73 -6.54
C GLN A 11 -19.47 -13.11 -6.55
N GLN A 12 -18.13 -13.16 -6.69
CA GLN A 12 -17.39 -14.40 -6.93
C GLN A 12 -17.00 -15.12 -5.64
N THR A 13 -16.66 -14.37 -4.59
CA THR A 13 -15.99 -14.91 -3.40
C THR A 13 -16.83 -14.70 -2.14
N TYR A 14 -17.27 -13.46 -1.86
CA TYR A 14 -17.81 -13.13 -0.54
C TYR A 14 -19.31 -13.42 -0.38
N ASN A 15 -20.14 -13.07 -1.37
CA ASN A 15 -21.59 -13.30 -1.30
C ASN A 15 -21.93 -14.81 -1.14
N PRO A 16 -21.28 -15.76 -1.86
CA PRO A 16 -21.51 -17.19 -1.65
C PRO A 16 -21.15 -17.67 -0.24
N ALA A 17 -20.18 -17.01 0.40
CA ALA A 17 -19.78 -17.26 1.77
C ALA A 17 -20.63 -16.50 2.82
N GLY A 18 -21.62 -15.71 2.38
CA GLY A 18 -22.50 -14.92 3.26
C GLY A 18 -21.91 -13.58 3.72
N PHE A 19 -20.86 -13.09 3.07
CA PHE A 19 -20.21 -11.81 3.36
C PHE A 19 -20.45 -10.78 2.25
N HIS A 20 -20.42 -9.49 2.59
CA HIS A 20 -20.51 -8.41 1.63
C HIS A 20 -19.53 -7.29 2.00
N ILE A 21 -18.51 -7.10 1.17
CA ILE A 21 -17.49 -6.06 1.35
C ILE A 21 -18.00 -4.74 0.80
N ILE A 22 -17.85 -3.68 1.58
CA ILE A 22 -18.23 -2.32 1.19
C ILE A 22 -16.96 -1.53 0.94
N ASN A 23 -16.95 -0.70 -0.10
CA ASN A 23 -15.83 0.19 -0.36
C ASN A 23 -15.66 1.17 0.82
N PRO A 24 -14.55 1.09 1.58
CA PRO A 24 -14.39 1.89 2.80
C PRO A 24 -14.30 3.39 2.49
N MET A 25 -13.89 3.77 1.28
CA MET A 25 -13.85 5.17 0.84
C MET A 25 -15.25 5.81 0.81
N GLN A 26 -16.29 5.02 0.53
CA GLN A 26 -17.70 5.48 0.59
C GLN A 26 -18.18 5.70 2.03
N ARG A 27 -17.49 5.13 3.01
CA ARG A 27 -17.77 5.27 4.44
C ARG A 27 -16.94 6.36 5.12
N GLY A 28 -16.20 7.15 4.33
CA GLY A 28 -15.42 8.28 4.82
C GLY A 28 -13.94 7.96 5.07
N LEU A 29 -13.47 6.75 4.77
CA LEU A 29 -12.02 6.51 4.70
C LEU A 29 -11.44 7.36 3.56
N ARG A 30 -10.24 7.91 3.78
CA ARG A 30 -9.59 8.81 2.81
C ARG A 30 -8.18 8.36 2.45
N THR A 31 -7.45 7.81 3.41
CA THR A 31 -6.06 7.42 3.23
C THR A 31 -5.78 6.15 4.01
N VAL A 32 -5.02 5.24 3.39
CA VAL A 32 -4.37 4.11 4.06
C VAL A 32 -2.89 4.27 3.80
N GLU A 33 -2.10 4.32 4.88
CA GLU A 33 -0.66 4.42 4.79
C GLU A 33 -0.05 3.10 5.27
N ILE A 34 0.78 2.49 4.41
CA ILE A 34 1.43 1.22 4.70
C ILE A 34 2.93 1.47 4.74
N TRP A 35 3.52 1.27 5.91
CA TRP A 35 4.96 1.37 6.12
C TRP A 35 5.58 -0.02 6.05
N ILE A 36 6.48 -0.23 5.09
CA ILE A 36 7.30 -1.44 5.03
C ILE A 36 8.66 -1.09 5.62
N LEU A 37 8.96 -1.62 6.81
CA LEU A 37 10.26 -1.45 7.43
C LEU A 37 11.15 -2.60 6.98
N SER A 38 12.22 -2.29 6.25
CA SER A 38 13.28 -3.24 5.96
C SER A 38 14.38 -3.08 6.99
N GLU A 39 14.68 -4.14 7.75
CA GLU A 39 15.90 -4.19 8.54
C GLU A 39 17.08 -4.26 7.56
N VAL A 40 17.99 -3.29 7.64
CA VAL A 40 19.29 -3.41 6.96
C VAL A 40 20.05 -4.50 7.70
N PRO A 41 20.46 -5.60 7.05
CA PRO A 41 21.22 -6.65 7.73
C PRO A 41 22.50 -6.06 8.32
N SER A 42 22.71 -6.33 9.60
CA SER A 42 23.82 -5.81 10.43
C SER A 42 25.24 -6.17 9.93
N ASP A 43 25.34 -6.94 8.85
CA ASP A 43 26.62 -7.42 8.32
C ASP A 43 27.32 -6.41 7.40
N LEU A 44 26.73 -5.26 7.11
CA LEU A 44 27.43 -4.15 6.44
C LEU A 44 28.06 -3.19 7.45
N SER A 45 28.88 -3.75 8.35
CA SER A 45 29.81 -2.95 9.13
C SER A 45 31.05 -2.64 8.27
N THR A 46 31.55 -1.41 8.39
CA THR A 46 32.67 -0.79 7.63
C THR A 46 32.29 -0.33 6.21
N THR A 47 32.00 0.95 5.97
CA THR A 47 33.02 2.02 5.97
C THR A 47 32.35 3.41 5.93
N THR A 48 32.78 4.28 6.85
CA THR A 48 32.52 5.74 6.95
C THR A 48 31.11 6.19 7.32
N GLN A 49 30.94 6.45 8.62
CA GLN A 49 29.95 7.39 9.13
C GLN A 49 30.19 8.78 8.52
N THR A 50 29.24 9.27 7.73
CA THR A 50 28.89 10.69 7.74
C THR A 50 27.39 10.78 7.90
N ARG A 51 26.99 11.30 9.05
CA ARG A 51 25.63 11.52 9.52
C ARG A 51 24.82 12.35 8.52
N ALA A 52 23.79 11.77 7.91
CA ALA A 52 22.58 12.47 7.50
C ALA A 52 21.43 11.47 7.24
N GLU A 53 20.43 11.53 8.13
CA GLU A 53 19.00 11.32 7.89
C GLU A 53 18.54 9.98 7.29
N ALA A 54 17.86 9.19 8.12
CA ALA A 54 17.05 8.06 7.69
C ALA A 54 15.91 8.57 6.77
N GLN A 55 16.17 8.59 5.47
CA GLN A 55 15.15 8.84 4.45
C GLN A 55 14.31 7.57 4.31
N GLY A 56 13.17 7.55 4.98
CA GLY A 56 12.08 6.63 4.65
C GLY A 56 11.67 6.86 3.20
N GLY A 57 11.90 5.87 2.34
CA GLY A 57 11.54 5.93 0.94
C GLY A 57 10.01 5.88 0.78
N CYS A 58 9.41 7.02 0.41
CA CYS A 58 8.03 7.06 -0.06
C CYS A 58 7.99 6.56 -1.51
N ASN A 59 7.45 5.36 -1.74
CA ASN A 59 7.21 4.87 -3.10
C ASN A 59 6.01 5.60 -3.70
N VAL A 60 6.26 6.71 -4.39
CA VAL A 60 5.25 7.42 -5.18
C VAL A 60 5.14 6.73 -6.53
N TYR A 61 4.12 5.89 -6.71
CA TYR A 61 3.74 5.39 -8.03
C TYR A 61 3.08 6.54 -8.80
N SER A 62 3.83 7.16 -9.72
CA SER A 62 3.28 8.14 -10.64
C SER A 62 2.65 7.41 -11.82
N GLU A 63 1.36 7.60 -12.08
CA GLU A 63 0.75 7.16 -13.33
C GLU A 63 1.30 7.99 -14.51
N PRO A 64 1.64 7.38 -15.65
CA PRO A 64 2.09 8.13 -16.81
C PRO A 64 0.94 8.96 -17.38
N ILE A 65 1.17 10.28 -17.47
CA ILE A 65 0.26 11.19 -18.18
C ILE A 65 0.31 10.82 -19.66
N SER A 66 -0.76 10.23 -20.17
CA SER A 66 -0.95 9.99 -21.61
C SER A 66 -1.26 11.33 -22.29
N ARG A 67 -0.51 11.66 -23.35
CA ARG A 67 -0.67 12.87 -24.16
C ARG A 67 -1.96 12.87 -24.97
#